data_AF-A0A165YKD8-F1
#
_entry.id   AF-A0A165YKD8-F1
#
_cell.length_a   1.000
_cell.length_b   1.000
_cell.length_c   1.000
_cell.angle_alpha   90.00
_cell.angle_beta   90.00
_cell.angle_gamma   90.00
#
_symmetry.space_group_name_H-M   'P 1'
#
loop_
_entity.id
_entity.type
_entity.pdbx_description
1 polymer ?
#
loop_
_entity_poly.entity_id
_entity_poly.type
_entity_poly.pdbx_seq_one_letter_code
_entity_poly.pdbx_strand_id
1 'polypeptide(L)'
;MVMIEPSIINDSPATEIRETINRWLKVLDDTSEDENKPKMIVKAASPQHHSGLLLEFNSSNSANRFRDYICTDPELTEKFRPDVYISEQTHKLILRFIPCGGPFDPTNSDHLRKLEKNAGIEPYSIASMNWCHPIEKHAAN
;
A
#
# COMPACT_ATOMS: atom_id res chain seq x y z
N MET A 1 7.34 29.20 -3.41
CA MET A 1 6.38 28.34 -2.69
C MET A 1 5.28 27.98 -3.67
N VAL A 2 5.23 26.74 -4.15
CA VAL A 2 4.17 26.29 -5.08
C VAL A 2 3.01 25.82 -4.19
N MET A 3 1.98 26.67 -4.06
CA MET A 3 0.73 26.27 -3.43
C MET A 3 -0.01 25.39 -4.43
N ILE A 4 -0.05 24.10 -4.15
CA ILE A 4 -0.88 23.17 -4.92
C ILE A 4 -2.25 23.23 -4.26
N GLU A 5 -3.21 23.86 -4.93
CA GLU A 5 -4.59 23.90 -4.47
C GLU A 5 -5.13 22.46 -4.32
N PRO A 6 -6.00 22.17 -3.34
CA PRO A 6 -6.63 20.86 -3.18
C PRO A 6 -7.35 20.34 -4.44
N SER A 7 -7.72 21.24 -5.36
CA SER A 7 -8.28 20.95 -6.68
C SER A 7 -7.32 20.16 -7.59
N ILE A 8 -6.01 20.27 -7.39
CA ILE A 8 -5.00 19.65 -8.24
C ILE A 8 -4.81 18.14 -7.93
N ILE A 9 -5.13 17.70 -6.71
CA ILE A 9 -4.99 16.27 -6.32
C ILE A 9 -5.94 15.37 -7.13
N ASN A 10 -7.05 15.89 -7.63
CA ASN A 10 -8.01 15.11 -8.42
C ASN A 10 -7.65 15.03 -9.92
N ASP A 11 -6.89 15.99 -10.46
CA ASP A 11 -6.55 16.05 -11.90
C ASP A 11 -5.07 15.76 -12.20
N SER A 12 -4.20 15.75 -11.19
CA SER A 12 -2.78 15.43 -11.35
C SER A 12 -2.53 13.92 -11.52
N PRO A 13 -1.56 13.52 -12.36
CA PRO A 13 -1.07 12.15 -12.41
C PRO A 13 -0.59 11.66 -11.04
N ALA A 14 -0.88 10.39 -10.73
CA ALA A 14 -0.45 9.71 -9.51
C ALA A 14 1.05 9.88 -9.18
N THR A 15 1.89 9.96 -10.21
CA THR A 15 3.34 10.17 -10.09
C THR A 15 3.69 11.56 -9.54
N GLU A 16 2.99 12.61 -9.97
CA GLU A 16 3.23 13.99 -9.52
C GLU A 16 2.79 14.18 -8.06
N ILE A 17 1.65 13.57 -7.70
CA ILE A 17 1.14 13.58 -6.32
C ILE A 17 2.15 12.91 -5.39
N ARG A 18 2.62 11.72 -5.78
CA ARG A 18 3.66 10.97 -5.04
C ARG A 18 4.93 11.80 -4.84
N GLU A 19 5.43 12.44 -5.89
CA GLU A 19 6.66 13.23 -5.83
C GLU A 19 6.52 14.49 -4.98
N THR A 20 5.37 15.15 -5.07
CA THR A 20 5.02 16.30 -4.25
C THR A 20 5.03 15.93 -2.77
N ILE A 21 4.35 14.84 -2.41
CA ILE A 21 4.28 14.39 -1.02
C ILE A 21 5.66 13.98 -0.52
N ASN A 22 6.43 13.20 -1.30
CA ASN A 22 7.80 12.85 -0.93
C ASN A 22 8.70 14.09 -0.72
N ARG A 23 8.48 15.18 -1.46
CA ARG A 23 9.19 16.44 -1.23
C ARG A 23 8.82 17.08 0.11
N TRP A 24 7.54 17.07 0.48
CA TRP A 24 7.10 17.55 1.79
C TRP A 24 7.66 16.69 2.93
N LEU A 25 7.57 15.37 2.81
CA LEU A 25 8.10 14.44 3.80
C LEU A 25 9.60 14.57 3.99
N LYS A 26 10.35 14.83 2.91
CA LYS A 26 11.79 15.07 3.00
C LYS A 26 12.10 16.29 3.88
N VAL A 27 11.37 17.38 3.75
CA VAL A 27 11.56 18.58 4.59
C VAL A 27 11.32 18.24 6.08
N LEU A 28 10.32 17.40 6.37
CA LEU A 28 10.00 16.95 7.74
C LEU A 28 11.03 15.97 8.30
N ASP A 29 11.58 15.09 7.47
CA ASP A 29 12.66 14.18 7.86
C ASP A 29 13.98 14.94 8.08
N ASP A 30 14.31 15.91 7.23
CA ASP A 30 15.55 16.70 7.32
C ASP A 30 15.54 17.69 8.50
N THR A 31 14.36 18.02 9.05
CA THR A 31 14.21 18.87 10.25
C THR A 31 14.23 18.07 11.57
N SER A 32 14.23 16.75 11.50
CA SER A 32 14.31 15.86 12.66
C SER A 32 15.77 15.67 13.09
N GLU A 33 16.10 15.90 14.35
CA GLU A 33 17.47 15.72 14.89
C GLU A 33 17.95 14.25 14.94
N ASP A 34 17.06 13.29 14.68
CA ASP A 34 17.39 11.87 14.66
C ASP A 34 17.96 11.43 13.28
N GLU A 35 19.29 11.46 13.16
CA GLU A 35 20.01 11.03 11.94
C GLU A 35 19.86 9.53 11.62
N ASN A 36 19.50 8.70 12.61
CA ASN A 36 19.35 7.25 12.42
C ASN A 36 17.93 6.85 11.99
N LYS A 37 17.04 7.82 11.85
CA LYS A 37 15.65 7.59 11.53
C LYS A 37 15.50 7.11 10.08
N PRO A 38 14.80 5.99 9.83
CA PRO A 38 14.56 5.54 8.47
C PRO A 38 13.71 6.57 7.71
N LYS A 39 14.14 6.88 6.48
CA LYS A 39 13.46 7.85 5.60
C LYS A 39 12.03 7.42 5.28
N MET A 40 11.12 8.38 5.39
CA MET A 40 9.73 8.20 5.03
C MET A 40 9.58 8.31 3.51
N ILE A 41 9.08 7.25 2.87
CA ILE A 41 8.92 7.23 1.41
C ILE A 41 7.52 6.75 1.07
N VAL A 42 6.81 7.55 0.28
CA VAL A 42 5.58 7.15 -0.42
C VAL A 42 5.99 6.45 -1.72
N LYS A 43 5.70 5.16 -1.80
CA LYS A 43 5.94 4.30 -2.96
C LYS A 43 4.92 4.55 -4.06
N ALA A 44 3.66 4.70 -3.68
CA ALA A 44 2.55 4.94 -4.58
C ALA A 44 1.56 5.92 -3.97
N ALA A 45 0.93 6.72 -4.82
CA ALA A 45 -0.18 7.59 -4.48
C ALA A 45 -1.30 7.35 -5.49
N SER A 46 -2.55 7.28 -5.05
CA SER A 46 -3.69 7.02 -5.93
C SER A 46 -4.91 7.82 -5.50
N PRO A 47 -5.33 8.81 -6.31
CA PRO A 47 -6.61 9.51 -6.11
C PRO A 47 -7.77 8.51 -6.09
N GLN A 48 -8.78 8.78 -5.28
CA GLN A 48 -10.00 7.99 -5.14
C GLN A 48 -11.20 8.79 -5.63
N HIS A 49 -12.26 8.09 -6.10
CA HIS A 49 -13.46 8.69 -6.69
C HIS A 49 -14.23 9.70 -5.79
N HIS A 50 -13.90 9.82 -4.51
CA HIS A 50 -14.54 10.71 -3.55
C HIS A 50 -13.59 11.75 -2.93
N SER A 51 -12.64 12.27 -3.71
CA SER A 51 -11.58 13.19 -3.22
C SER A 51 -10.73 12.59 -2.10
N GLY A 52 -10.66 11.26 -2.05
CA GLY A 52 -9.76 10.53 -1.16
C GLY A 52 -8.39 10.36 -1.81
N LEU A 53 -7.36 10.21 -0.99
CA LEU A 53 -6.02 9.91 -1.46
C LEU A 53 -5.49 8.68 -0.74
N LEU A 54 -5.19 7.63 -1.51
CA LEU A 54 -4.51 6.46 -0.99
C LEU A 54 -2.99 6.64 -1.12
N LEU A 55 -2.27 6.49 -0.03
CA LEU A 55 -0.81 6.56 0.03
C LEU A 55 -0.24 5.22 0.49
N GLU A 56 0.67 4.66 -0.31
CA GLU A 56 1.43 3.47 0.07
C GLU A 56 2.81 3.87 0.56
N PHE A 57 3.12 3.55 1.81
CA PHE A 57 4.41 3.84 2.42
C PHE A 57 5.39 2.67 2.31
N ASN A 58 6.68 2.96 2.41
CA ASN A 58 7.74 1.96 2.42
C ASN A 58 7.70 1.02 3.64
N SER A 59 7.11 1.46 4.75
CA SER A 59 6.97 0.67 5.97
C SER A 59 5.76 1.12 6.80
N SER A 60 5.29 0.26 7.71
CA SER A 60 4.26 0.64 8.68
C SER A 60 4.71 1.74 9.63
N ASN A 61 5.99 1.78 10.00
CA ASN A 61 6.55 2.86 10.82
C ASN A 61 6.43 4.21 10.11
N SER A 62 6.78 4.27 8.83
CA SER A 62 6.60 5.45 7.98
C SER A 62 5.14 5.93 7.94
N ALA A 63 4.18 5.01 7.78
CA ALA A 63 2.76 5.33 7.80
C ALA A 63 2.30 5.88 9.16
N ASN A 64 2.75 5.28 10.27
CA ASN A 64 2.41 5.75 11.62
C ASN A 64 2.97 7.15 11.88
N ARG A 65 4.25 7.38 11.57
CA ARG A 65 4.87 8.69 11.71
C ARG A 65 4.19 9.76 10.86
N PHE A 66 3.75 9.42 9.64
CA PHE A 66 3.00 10.34 8.81
C PHE A 66 1.68 10.78 9.48
N ARG A 67 0.99 9.86 10.16
CA ARG A 67 -0.21 10.21 10.94
C ARG A 67 0.14 11.14 12.09
N ASP A 68 1.22 10.86 12.81
CA ASP A 68 1.66 11.72 13.90
C ASP A 68 1.93 13.14 13.38
N TYR A 69 2.60 13.28 12.22
CA TYR A 69 2.83 14.58 11.60
C TYR A 69 1.53 15.26 11.15
N ILE A 70 0.61 14.56 10.48
CA ILE A 70 -0.67 15.18 10.10
C ILE A 70 -1.45 15.65 11.33
N CYS A 71 -1.37 14.94 12.46
CA CYS A 71 -2.07 15.35 13.68
C CYS A 71 -1.38 16.48 14.45
N THR A 72 -0.06 16.69 14.25
CA THR A 72 0.75 17.59 15.09
C THR A 72 1.35 18.78 14.36
N ASP A 73 1.48 18.72 13.04
CA ASP A 73 2.01 19.77 12.18
C ASP A 73 0.86 20.53 11.47
N PRO A 74 0.56 21.78 11.89
CA PRO A 74 -0.50 22.58 11.30
C PRO A 74 -0.25 22.91 9.82
N GLU A 75 1.01 23.09 9.40
CA GLU A 75 1.34 23.41 8.01
C GLU A 75 1.09 22.19 7.10
N LEU A 76 1.39 20.98 7.60
CA LEU A 76 1.06 19.76 6.88
C LEU A 76 -0.46 19.54 6.83
N THR A 77 -1.16 19.81 7.94
CA THR A 77 -2.63 19.70 8.02
C THR A 77 -3.31 20.62 7.02
N GLU A 78 -2.88 21.88 6.92
CA GLU A 78 -3.45 22.88 6.02
C GLU A 78 -3.34 22.45 4.54
N LYS A 79 -2.23 21.79 4.16
CA LYS A 79 -2.03 21.26 2.80
C LYS A 79 -3.04 20.18 2.42
N PHE A 80 -3.51 19.39 3.38
CA PHE A 80 -4.47 18.31 3.15
C PHE A 80 -5.93 18.74 3.38
N ARG A 81 -6.17 19.93 3.94
CA ARG A 81 -7.43 20.48 4.48
C ARG A 81 -7.67 20.08 5.95
N PRO A 82 -8.26 20.97 6.77
CA PRO A 82 -8.47 20.74 8.20
C PRO A 82 -9.38 19.57 8.54
N ASP A 83 -10.24 19.14 7.61
CA ASP A 83 -11.22 18.06 7.84
C ASP A 83 -10.74 16.69 7.33
N VAL A 84 -9.44 16.51 7.08
CA VAL A 84 -8.93 15.22 6.59
C VAL A 84 -8.97 14.16 7.66
N TYR A 85 -9.70 13.09 7.36
CA TYR A 85 -9.72 11.87 8.14
C TYR A 85 -8.80 10.82 7.51
N ILE A 86 -7.83 10.32 8.29
CA ILE A 86 -6.98 9.20 7.87
C ILE A 86 -7.67 7.90 8.27
N SER A 87 -8.19 7.16 7.29
CA SER A 87 -8.62 5.77 7.48
C SER A 87 -7.46 4.83 7.21
N GLU A 88 -7.23 3.83 8.07
CA GLU A 88 -6.41 2.69 7.68
C GLU A 88 -7.16 1.90 6.60
N GLN A 89 -6.51 1.62 5.48
CA GLN A 89 -7.01 0.64 4.53
C GLN A 89 -5.98 -0.47 4.35
N THR A 90 -6.24 -1.61 4.98
CA THR A 90 -5.45 -2.83 4.84
C THR A 90 -6.09 -3.75 3.80
N HIS A 91 -6.12 -3.34 2.54
CA HIS A 91 -6.46 -4.26 1.45
C HIS A 91 -5.24 -5.14 1.11
N LYS A 92 -4.88 -6.04 2.03
CA LYS A 92 -3.82 -7.03 1.79
C LYS A 92 -4.37 -8.16 0.92
N LEU A 93 -4.13 -8.09 -0.38
CA LEU A 93 -4.31 -9.24 -1.27
C LEU A 93 -3.03 -10.06 -1.29
N ILE A 94 -3.01 -11.18 -0.58
CA ILE A 94 -1.92 -12.16 -0.68
C ILE A 94 -2.27 -13.11 -1.83
N LEU A 95 -1.65 -12.87 -2.99
CA LEU A 95 -1.73 -13.79 -4.12
C LEU A 95 -0.61 -14.82 -3.96
N ARG A 96 -0.95 -16.08 -3.65
CA ARG A 96 0.01 -17.17 -3.68
C ARG A 96 0.25 -17.56 -5.13
N PHE A 97 1.41 -17.20 -5.66
CA PHE A 97 1.83 -17.59 -7.01
C PHE A 97 2.71 -18.84 -6.92
N ILE A 98 2.41 -19.86 -7.73
CA ILE A 98 3.35 -20.94 -7.99
C ILE A 98 4.12 -20.56 -9.25
N PRO A 99 5.46 -20.41 -9.22
CA PRO A 99 6.25 -20.16 -10.41
C PRO A 99 6.19 -21.38 -11.32
N CYS A 100 5.36 -21.23 -12.34
CA CYS A 100 5.10 -22.25 -13.31
C CYS A 100 5.96 -21.96 -14.54
N GLY A 101 7.18 -22.50 -14.54
CA GLY A 101 8.01 -22.50 -15.75
C GLY A 101 7.44 -23.44 -16.81
N GLY A 102 7.36 -23.01 -18.07
CA GLY A 102 6.94 -23.84 -19.20
C GLY A 102 5.41 -23.97 -19.38
N PRO A 103 4.91 -25.01 -20.08
CA PRO A 103 3.51 -25.18 -20.46
C PRO A 103 2.65 -25.68 -19.28
N PHE A 104 2.78 -25.04 -18.14
CA PHE A 104 1.96 -25.35 -16.98
C PHE A 104 0.55 -24.81 -17.19
N ASP A 105 -0.43 -25.62 -16.79
CA ASP A 105 -1.84 -25.31 -16.88
C ASP A 105 -2.45 -25.61 -15.50
N PRO A 106 -2.87 -24.59 -14.74
CA PRO A 106 -3.44 -24.78 -13.40
C PRO A 106 -4.80 -25.47 -13.43
N THR A 107 -5.47 -25.53 -14.59
CA THR A 107 -6.73 -26.25 -14.77
C THR A 107 -6.52 -27.75 -15.02
N ASN A 108 -5.29 -28.14 -15.37
CA ASN A 108 -4.92 -29.53 -15.57
C ASN A 108 -4.47 -30.16 -14.23
N SER A 109 -5.28 -31.09 -13.72
CA SER A 109 -4.99 -31.79 -12.47
C SER A 109 -3.63 -32.49 -12.46
N ASP A 110 -3.16 -33.02 -13.58
CA ASP A 110 -1.89 -33.74 -13.65
C ASP A 110 -0.69 -32.81 -13.45
N HIS A 111 -0.83 -31.56 -13.87
CA HIS A 111 0.19 -30.54 -13.64
C HIS A 111 0.30 -30.18 -12.15
N LEU A 112 -0.83 -30.10 -11.45
CA LEU A 112 -0.86 -29.89 -9.99
C LEU A 112 -0.27 -31.10 -9.24
N ARG A 113 -0.59 -32.32 -9.66
CA ARG A 113 -0.03 -33.55 -9.05
C ARG A 113 1.48 -33.66 -9.22
N LYS A 114 2.01 -33.27 -10.40
CA LYS A 114 3.46 -33.22 -10.64
C LYS A 114 4.15 -32.23 -9.71
N LEU A 115 3.56 -31.05 -9.50
CA LEU A 115 4.09 -30.06 -8.56
C LEU A 115 4.11 -30.59 -7.13
N GLU A 116 3.01 -31.20 -6.66
CA GLU A 116 2.94 -31.77 -5.31
C GLU A 116 4.00 -32.84 -5.09
N LYS A 117 4.15 -33.74 -6.07
CA LYS A 117 5.16 -34.79 -6.05
C LYS A 117 6.58 -34.22 -6.02
N ASN A 118 6.86 -33.22 -6.85
CA ASN A 118 8.19 -32.60 -6.91
C ASN A 118 8.52 -31.82 -5.63
N ALA A 119 7.52 -31.20 -5.01
CA ALA A 119 7.67 -30.45 -3.76
C ALA A 119 7.64 -31.34 -2.50
N GLY A 120 7.37 -32.65 -2.65
CA GLY A 120 7.28 -33.58 -1.52
C GLY A 120 6.13 -33.31 -0.57
N ILE A 121 5.07 -32.65 -1.05
CA ILE A 121 3.88 -32.33 -0.25
C ILE A 121 2.79 -33.39 -0.44
N GLU A 122 1.84 -33.42 0.49
CA GLU A 122 0.76 -34.41 0.47
C GLU A 122 -0.06 -34.31 -0.84
N PRO A 123 -0.38 -35.45 -1.49
CA PRO A 123 -1.23 -35.46 -2.68
C PRO A 123 -2.55 -34.71 -2.43
N TYR A 124 -3.03 -33.97 -3.42
CA TYR A 124 -4.27 -33.18 -3.35
C TYR A 124 -4.19 -31.89 -2.52
N SER A 125 -3.07 -31.59 -1.87
CA SER A 125 -2.91 -30.37 -1.06
C SER A 125 -3.05 -29.07 -1.86
N ILE A 126 -2.54 -28.99 -3.09
CA ILE A 126 -2.62 -27.78 -3.92
C ILE A 126 -4.05 -27.60 -4.45
N ALA A 127 -4.69 -28.69 -4.85
CA ALA A 127 -6.05 -28.68 -5.40
C ALA A 127 -7.12 -28.41 -4.32
N SER A 128 -6.88 -28.86 -3.09
CA SER A 128 -7.78 -28.65 -1.95
C SER A 128 -7.54 -27.33 -1.21
N MET A 129 -6.49 -26.59 -1.59
CA MET A 129 -6.19 -25.31 -0.97
C MET A 129 -7.26 -24.28 -1.32
N ASN A 130 -7.83 -23.61 -0.33
CA ASN A 130 -8.63 -22.42 -0.56
C ASN A 130 -7.69 -21.26 -0.97
N TRP A 131 -7.55 -21.04 -2.27
CA TRP A 131 -6.66 -20.03 -2.85
C TRP A 131 -7.05 -18.60 -2.51
N CYS A 132 -8.34 -18.37 -2.28
CA CYS A 132 -8.88 -17.11 -1.81
C CYS A 132 -9.53 -17.36 -0.46
N HIS A 133 -8.95 -16.82 0.61
CA HIS A 133 -9.70 -16.65 1.84
C HIS A 133 -10.74 -15.55 1.60
N PRO A 134 -12.02 -15.74 1.97
CA PRO A 134 -12.96 -14.64 2.02
C PRO A 134 -12.37 -13.56 2.93
N ILE A 135 -12.44 -12.30 2.49
CA ILE A 135 -12.08 -11.17 3.34
C ILE A 135 -12.97 -11.29 4.59
N GLU A 136 -12.36 -11.53 5.75
CA GLU A 136 -13.08 -11.46 7.02
C GLU A 136 -13.72 -10.07 7.07
N LYS A 137 -15.05 -10.02 7.12
CA LYS A 137 -15.76 -8.76 7.34
C LYS A 137 -15.43 -8.31 8.75
N HIS A 138 -14.34 -7.55 8.92
CA HIS A 138 -14.17 -6.75 10.13
C HIS A 138 -15.31 -5.74 10.15
N ALA A 139 -16.17 -5.84 11.16
CA ALA A 139 -17.19 -4.84 11.40
C ALA A 139 -16.52 -3.47 11.56
N ALA A 140 -17.08 -2.45 10.90
CA ALA A 140 -16.71 -1.07 11.17
C ALA A 140 -17.12 -0.75 12.62
N ASN A 141 -16.12 -0.50 13.47
CA ASN A 141 -16.30 0.16 14.76
C ASN A 141 -15.74 1.58 14.64
#